data_AF-A0A2W5V4U6-F1
#
_entry.id   AF-A0A2W5V4U6-F1
#
_cell.length_a   1.000
_cell.length_b   1.000
_cell.length_c   1.000
_cell.angle_alpha   90.00
_cell.angle_beta   90.00
_cell.angle_gamma   90.00
#
_symmetry.space_group_name_H-M   'P 1'
#
loop_
_entity.id
_entity.type
_entity.pdbx_description
1 polymer ?
#
loop_
_entity_poly.entity_id
_entity_poly.type
_entity_poly.pdbx_seq_one_letter_code
_entity_poly.pdbx_strand_id
1 'polypeptide(L)' 'MQTQTEDFLDALVDQMVQDFSPEGSLVQRKSGETYFRGVPVYYKRQRDLLVLIVHEERFELPLF' A
#
# COMPACT_ATOMS: atom_id res chain seq x y z
N MET A 1 10.47 7.99 -20.90
CA MET A 1 9.18 7.27 -20.76
C MET A 1 9.18 6.56 -19.40
N GLN A 2 9.18 7.32 -18.30
CA GLN A 2 9.19 6.82 -16.90
C GLN A 2 7.83 6.98 -16.19
N THR A 3 6.83 7.54 -16.87
CA THR A 3 5.56 7.99 -16.29
C THR A 3 4.58 6.89 -15.88
N GLN A 4 4.76 5.63 -16.32
CA GLN A 4 3.79 4.56 -15.98
C GLN A 4 3.99 3.97 -14.59
N THR A 5 5.24 3.86 -14.12
CA THR A 5 5.54 3.28 -12.81
C THR A 5 5.19 4.24 -11.67
N GLU A 6 5.44 5.54 -11.87
CA GLU A 6 5.10 6.57 -10.89
C GLU A 6 3.57 6.68 -10.69
N ASP A 7 2.78 6.70 -11.77
CA ASP A 7 1.32 6.74 -11.72
C ASP A 7 0.71 5.51 -11.03
N PHE A 8 1.29 4.33 -11.27
CA PHE A 8 0.88 3.10 -10.60
C PHE A 8 1.13 3.16 -9.09
N LEU A 9 2.33 3.59 -8.67
CA LEU A 9 2.68 3.68 -7.27
C LEU A 9 1.82 4.73 -6.57
N ASP A 10 1.61 5.89 -7.19
CA ASP A 10 0.78 6.96 -6.63
C ASP A 10 -0.66 6.48 -6.39
N ALA A 11 -1.27 5.83 -7.38
CA ALA A 11 -2.61 5.25 -7.26
C ALA A 11 -2.68 4.11 -6.23
N LEU A 12 -1.61 3.31 -6.09
CA LEU A 12 -1.53 2.28 -5.06
C LEU A 12 -1.46 2.90 -3.67
N VAL A 13 -0.62 3.93 -3.48
CA VAL A 13 -0.50 4.64 -2.20
C VAL A 13 -1.84 5.23 -1.81
N ASP A 14 -2.52 5.93 -2.72
CA ASP A 14 -3.82 6.55 -2.46
C ASP A 14 -4.86 5.51 -1.99
N GLN A 15 -4.98 4.39 -2.71
CA GLN A 15 -5.87 3.29 -2.31
C GLN A 15 -5.49 2.73 -0.93
N MET A 16 -4.19 2.50 -0.68
CA MET A 16 -3.74 1.92 0.58
C MET A 16 -3.93 2.88 1.76
N VAL A 17 -3.72 4.19 1.58
CA VAL A 17 -4.04 5.19 2.60
C VAL A 17 -5.53 5.17 2.91
N GLN A 18 -6.39 5.09 1.89
CA GLN A 18 -7.83 4.98 2.09
C GLN A 18 -8.22 3.68 2.84
N ASP A 19 -7.64 2.54 2.48
CA ASP A 19 -7.89 1.26 3.14
C ASP A 19 -7.40 1.21 4.60
N PHE A 20 -6.36 1.99 4.93
CA PHE A 20 -5.79 2.10 6.27
C PHE A 20 -6.31 3.29 7.09
N SER A 21 -7.17 4.11 6.50
CA SER A 21 -7.85 5.21 7.20
C SER A 21 -8.81 4.66 8.26
N PRO A 22 -9.28 5.47 9.24
CA PRO A 22 -10.17 5.02 10.32
C PRO A 22 -11.43 4.29 9.85
N GLU A 23 -11.92 4.63 8.67
CA GLU A 23 -13.10 4.03 8.03
C GLU A 23 -12.75 2.93 7.03
N GLY A 24 -11.45 2.71 6.79
CA GLY A 24 -10.92 1.77 5.83
C GLY A 24 -11.03 0.32 6.27
N SER A 25 -11.11 -0.57 5.29
CA SER A 25 -11.34 -2.01 5.51
C SER A 25 -10.16 -2.72 6.17
N LEU A 26 -8.96 -2.15 6.07
CA LEU A 26 -7.70 -2.75 6.52
C LEU A 26 -7.15 -2.13 7.81
N VAL A 27 -7.80 -1.10 8.35
CA VAL A 27 -7.31 -0.33 9.52
C VAL A 27 -6.96 -1.21 10.74
N GLN A 28 -7.73 -2.27 10.98
CA GLN A 28 -7.53 -3.19 12.11
C GLN A 28 -6.51 -4.31 11.81
N ARG A 29 -6.11 -4.49 10.54
CA ARG A 29 -5.18 -5.55 10.13
C ARG A 29 -3.74 -5.09 10.26
N LYS A 30 -2.91 -5.91 10.92
CA LYS A 30 -1.47 -5.64 11.05
C LYS A 30 -0.68 -5.93 9.79
N SER A 31 -1.12 -6.90 8.98
CA SER A 31 -0.50 -7.28 7.72
C SER A 31 -1.44 -8.14 6.89
N GLY A 32 -1.18 -8.23 5.59
CA GLY A 32 -1.92 -9.09 4.68
C GLY A 32 -1.40 -8.98 3.25
N GLU A 33 -2.13 -9.61 2.34
CA GLU A 33 -1.94 -9.53 0.90
C GLU A 33 -3.21 -8.92 0.29
N THR A 34 -3.05 -8.06 -0.69
CA THR A 34 -4.14 -7.55 -1.53
C THR A 34 -3.69 -7.57 -2.99
N TYR A 35 -4.64 -7.42 -3.91
CA TYR A 35 -4.34 -7.30 -5.33
C TYR A 35 -4.70 -5.90 -5.80
N PHE A 36 -3.73 -5.19 -6.36
CA PHE A 36 -3.94 -3.88 -6.96
C PHE A 36 -3.73 -3.97 -8.47
N ARG A 37 -4.79 -3.75 -9.26
CA ARG A 37 -4.77 -3.86 -10.73
C ARG A 37 -4.15 -5.18 -11.25
N GLY A 38 -4.37 -6.28 -10.53
CA GLY A 38 -3.82 -7.61 -10.86
C GLY A 38 -2.40 -7.87 -10.35
N VAL A 39 -1.78 -6.89 -9.68
CA VAL A 39 -0.47 -7.04 -9.04
C VAL A 39 -0.67 -7.43 -7.57
N PRO A 40 -0.04 -8.51 -7.08
CA PRO A 40 -0.04 -8.83 -5.66
C PRO A 40 0.76 -7.79 -4.88
N VAL A 41 0.14 -7.22 -3.86
CA VAL A 41 0.72 -6.25 -2.94
C VAL A 41 0.61 -6.80 -1.52
N TYR A 42 1.75 -7.11 -0.92
CA TYR A 42 1.78 -7.40 0.50
C TYR A 42 1.89 -6.10 1.27
N TYR A 43 1.18 -6.01 2.38
CA TYR A 43 1.25 -4.85 3.24
C TYR A 43 1.46 -5.26 4.68
N LYS A 44 2.15 -4.40 5.41
CA LYS A 44 2.39 -4.54 6.84
C LYS A 44 2.38 -3.17 7.50
N ARG A 45 1.47 -3.00 8.44
CA ARG A 45 1.40 -1.84 9.31
C ARG A 45 2.38 -2.00 10.48
N GLN A 46 3.24 -1.01 10.66
CA GLN A 46 4.23 -0.92 11.74
C GLN A 46 4.10 0.44 12.42
N ARG A 47 3.35 0.52 13.53
CA ARG A 47 3.09 1.76 14.28
C ARG A 47 2.67 2.91 13.34
N ASP A 48 3.62 3.75 12.96
CA ASP A 48 3.50 4.97 12.16
C ASP A 48 3.93 4.78 10.69
N LEU A 49 4.18 3.54 10.26
CA LEU A 49 4.62 3.20 8.90
C LEU A 49 3.75 2.09 8.30
N LEU A 50 3.40 2.24 7.02
CA LEU A 50 2.86 1.20 6.17
C LEU A 50 3.95 0.72 5.23
N VAL A 51 4.36 -0.53 5.39
CA VAL A 51 5.29 -1.19 4.48
C VAL A 51 4.49 -1.90 3.41
N LEU A 52 4.69 -1.54 2.15
CA LEU A 52 4.17 -2.24 0.99
C LEU A 52 5.29 -3.05 0.33
N ILE A 53 4.99 -4.26 -0.13
CA ILE A 53 5.90 -5.08 -0.91
C ILE A 53 5.19 -5.43 -2.21
N VAL A 54 5.73 -4.95 -3.33
CA VAL A 54 5.17 -5.07 -4.67
C VAL A 54 6.26 -5.65 -5.56
N HIS A 55 6.02 -6.80 -6.21
CA HIS A 55 7.03 -7.43 -7.08
C HIS A 55 8.42 -7.54 -6.43
N GLU A 56 8.47 -7.93 -5.15
CA GLU A 56 9.71 -8.04 -4.35
C GLU A 56 10.40 -6.71 -3.99
N GLU A 57 9.90 -5.58 -4.48
CA GLU A 57 10.32 -4.24 -4.05
C GLU A 57 9.55 -3.79 -2.81
N ARG A 58 10.26 -3.16 -1.86
CA ARG A 58 9.68 -2.67 -0.61
C ARG A 58 9.55 -1.15 -0.64
N PHE A 59 8.34 -0.66 -0.35
CA PHE A 59 8.01 0.74 -0.20
C PHE A 59 7.58 1.02 1.24
N GLU A 60 8.04 2.13 1.80
CA GLU A 60 7.71 2.54 3.17
C GLU A 60 6.97 3.86 3.11
N LEU A 61 5.74 3.85 3.62
CA LEU A 61 4.85 4.99 3.62
C LEU A 61 4.57 5.43 5.05
N PRO A 62 4.62 6.72 5.38
CA PRO A 62 4.15 7.19 6.68
C PRO A 62 2.64 6.98 6.80
N LEU A 63 2.20 6.35 7.89
CA LEU A 63 0.81 6.36 8.32
C LEU A 63 0.62 7.60 9.20
N PHE A 64 -0.23 8.51 8.76
CA PHE A 64 -0.58 9.74 9.47
C PHE A 64 -1.17 9.46 10.86
#